data_AF-A0A4V4U8Y9-F1
#
_entry.id   AF-A0A4V4U8Y9-F1
#
_cell.length_a   1.000
_cell.length_b   1.000
_cell.length_c   1.000
_cell.angle_alpha   90.00
_cell.angle_beta   90.00
_cell.angle_gamma   90.00
#
_symmetry.space_group_name_H-M   'P 1'
#
loop_
_entity.id
_entity.type
_entity.pdbx_description
1 polymer ?
#
loop_
_entity_poly.entity_id
_entity_poly.type
_entity_poly.pdbx_seq_one_letter_code
_entity_poly.pdbx_strand_id
1 'polypeptide(L)'
;MRSLFALLLAAAVIVGGWYAASPWLAMKGIVDAAEEGDLEALDERVDFERLQAEANTRISAQIAERTEDGGVLAQIGGAIAGEIAESAVGNALTPRGIANVVTMGSIASAWDQ
;
A
#
# COMPACT_ATOMS: atom_id res chain seq x y z
N MET A 1 -19.25 32.35 28.73
CA MET A 1 -18.38 32.37 27.54
C MET A 1 -17.23 31.36 27.61
N ARG A 2 -16.49 31.27 28.73
CA ARG A 2 -15.38 30.29 28.89
C ARG A 2 -15.81 28.82 28.75
N SER A 3 -16.99 28.47 29.28
CA SER A 3 -17.56 27.12 29.21
C SER A 3 -17.95 26.68 27.79
N LEU A 4 -18.49 27.60 26.97
CA LEU A 4 -18.80 27.37 25.56
C LEU A 4 -17.53 27.11 24.73
N PHE A 5 -16.47 27.86 25.01
CA PHE A 5 -15.18 27.66 24.35
C PHE A 5 -14.56 26.31 24.70
N ALA A 6 -14.60 25.91 25.99
CA ALA A 6 -14.13 24.60 26.42
C ALA A 6 -14.92 23.44 25.78
N LEU A 7 -16.24 23.61 25.63
CA LEU A 7 -17.11 22.62 24.99
C LEU A 7 -16.81 22.47 23.49
N LEU A 8 -16.58 23.59 22.79
CA LEU A 8 -16.17 23.58 21.38
C LEU A 8 -14.79 22.93 21.19
N LEU A 9 -13.86 23.18 22.11
CA LEU A 9 -12.52 22.59 22.06
C LEU A 9 -12.57 21.08 22.31
N ALA A 10 -13.39 20.62 23.26
CA ALA A 10 -13.62 19.20 23.50
C ALA A 10 -14.27 18.52 22.29
N ALA A 11 -15.28 19.14 21.67
CA ALA A 11 -15.90 18.63 20.46
C ALA A 11 -14.90 18.55 19.29
N ALA A 12 -14.03 19.56 19.13
CA ALA A 12 -12.99 19.56 18.11
C ALA A 12 -11.94 18.45 18.33
N VAL A 13 -11.58 18.15 19.57
CA VAL A 13 -10.65 17.04 19.89
C VAL A 13 -11.30 15.67 19.64
N ILE A 14 -12.58 15.51 19.98
CA ILE A 14 -13.32 14.27 19.72
C ILE A 14 -13.45 14.04 18.21
N VAL A 15 -13.84 15.06 17.45
CA VAL A 15 -13.98 14.96 15.99
C VAL A 15 -12.63 14.81 15.30
N GLY A 16 -11.61 15.55 15.73
CA GLY A 16 -10.25 15.43 15.19
C GLY A 16 -9.60 14.09 15.50
N GLY A 17 -9.81 13.57 16.72
CA GLY A 17 -9.37 12.23 17.11
C GLY A 17 -10.10 11.13 16.36
N TRP A 18 -11.41 11.28 16.13
CA TRP A 18 -12.19 10.36 15.32
C TRP A 18 -11.76 10.37 13.85
N TYR A 19 -11.51 11.55 13.29
CA TYR A 19 -11.03 11.71 11.91
C TYR A 19 -9.62 11.14 11.74
N ALA A 20 -8.74 11.30 12.73
CA ALA A 20 -7.39 10.70 12.73
C ALA A 20 -7.39 9.18 13.01
N ALA A 21 -8.40 8.65 13.68
CA ALA A 21 -8.59 7.21 13.89
C ALA A 21 -9.30 6.53 12.71
N SER A 22 -10.02 7.28 11.86
CA SER A 22 -10.71 6.75 10.69
C SER A 22 -9.82 6.02 9.66
N PRO A 23 -8.56 6.46 9.38
CA PRO A 23 -7.67 5.74 8.48
C PRO A 23 -7.27 4.39 9.07
N TRP A 24 -7.10 4.32 10.39
CA TRP A 24 -6.73 3.09 11.09
C TRP A 24 -7.87 2.06 11.04
N LEU A 25 -9.12 2.50 11.23
CA LEU A 25 -10.30 1.65 11.09
C LEU A 25 -10.51 1.15 9.66
N ALA A 26 -10.27 2.00 8.66
CA ALA A 26 -10.33 1.61 7.25
C ALA A 26 -9.21 0.61 6.88
N MET A 27 -7.98 0.84 7.37
CA MET A 27 -6.84 -0.04 7.14
C MET A 27 -7.05 -1.43 7.78
N LYS A 28 -7.62 -1.46 8.99
CA LYS A 28 -7.86 -2.71 9.72
C LYS A 28 -8.74 -3.67 8.93
N GLY A 29 -9.80 -3.18 8.31
CA GLY A 29 -10.67 -4.01 7.50
C GLY A 29 -10.03 -4.57 6.22
N ILE A 30 -8.93 -3.97 5.74
CA ILE A 30 -8.13 -4.50 4.63
C ILE A 30 -7.19 -5.59 5.15
N VAL A 31 -6.58 -5.37 6.32
CA VAL A 31 -5.70 -6.35 6.98
C VAL A 31 -6.47 -7.60 7.37
N ASP A 32 -7.62 -7.45 8.02
CA ASP A 32 -8.47 -8.57 8.44
C ASP A 32 -8.90 -9.40 7.22
N ALA A 33 -9.34 -8.75 6.12
CA ALA A 33 -9.69 -9.44 4.88
C ALA A 33 -8.49 -10.18 4.25
N ALA A 34 -7.30 -9.60 4.32
CA ALA A 34 -6.08 -10.25 3.84
C ALA A 34 -5.65 -11.44 4.71
N GLU A 35 -5.81 -11.37 6.02
CA GLU A 35 -5.54 -12.46 6.96
C GLU A 35 -6.53 -13.61 6.79
N GLU A 36 -7.82 -13.29 6.61
CA GLU A 36 -8.89 -14.26 6.36
C GLU A 36 -8.81 -14.87 4.94
N GLY A 37 -7.97 -14.31 4.06
CA GLY A 37 -7.86 -14.75 2.67
C GLY A 37 -9.09 -14.42 1.83
N ASP A 38 -9.89 -13.43 2.25
CA ASP A 38 -11.07 -12.96 1.54
C ASP A 38 -10.65 -12.05 0.37
N LEU A 39 -10.41 -12.71 -0.76
CA LEU A 39 -9.95 -12.04 -1.99
C LEU A 39 -11.00 -11.09 -2.57
N GLU A 40 -12.29 -11.37 -2.35
CA GLU A 40 -13.41 -10.58 -2.88
C GLU A 40 -13.53 -9.28 -2.07
N ALA A 41 -13.48 -9.37 -0.75
CA ALA A 41 -13.44 -8.18 0.11
C ALA A 41 -12.20 -7.31 -0.10
N LEU A 42 -11.06 -7.91 -0.47
CA LEU A 42 -9.86 -7.16 -0.84
C LEU A 42 -10.06 -6.38 -2.14
N ASP A 43 -10.63 -7.01 -3.17
CA ASP A 43 -10.86 -6.39 -4.49
C ASP A 43 -11.86 -5.22 -4.40
N GLU A 44 -12.87 -5.33 -3.53
CA GLU A 44 -13.83 -4.25 -3.28
C GLU A 44 -13.20 -3.03 -2.57
N ARG A 45 -12.17 -3.25 -1.75
CA ARG A 45 -11.59 -2.22 -0.87
C ARG A 45 -10.31 -1.62 -1.43
N VAL A 46 -9.62 -2.35 -2.29
CA VAL A 46 -8.32 -1.97 -2.86
C VAL A 46 -8.41 -1.99 -4.37
N ASP A 47 -8.21 -0.83 -4.97
CA ASP A 47 -8.07 -0.69 -6.42
C ASP A 47 -6.68 -1.21 -6.84
N PHE A 48 -6.61 -2.51 -7.12
CA PHE A 48 -5.37 -3.19 -7.51
C PHE A 48 -4.87 -2.73 -8.88
N GLU A 49 -5.76 -2.37 -9.82
CA GLU A 49 -5.36 -1.85 -11.13
C GLU A 49 -4.61 -0.53 -10.97
N ARG A 50 -5.16 0.40 -10.19
CA ARG A 50 -4.50 1.68 -9.90
C ARG A 50 -3.22 1.48 -9.10
N LEU A 51 -3.23 0.56 -8.13
CA LEU A 51 -2.04 0.28 -7.32
C LEU A 51 -0.88 -0.26 -8.17
N GLN A 52 -1.17 -1.19 -9.08
CA GLN A 52 -0.21 -1.72 -10.06
C GLN A 52 0.31 -0.62 -10.98
N ALA A 53 -0.59 0.19 -11.55
CA ALA A 53 -0.22 1.28 -12.45
C ALA A 53 0.70 2.32 -11.77
N GLU A 54 0.38 2.71 -10.53
CA GLU A 54 1.21 3.62 -9.75
C GLU A 54 2.56 3.02 -9.38
N ALA A 55 2.59 1.74 -8.99
CA ALA A 55 3.83 1.04 -8.68
C ALA A 55 4.75 0.96 -9.91
N ASN A 56 4.21 0.55 -11.06
CA ASN A 56 4.93 0.50 -12.32
C ASN A 56 5.46 1.88 -12.72
N THR A 57 4.65 2.94 -12.57
CA THR A 57 5.07 4.31 -12.88
C THR A 57 6.27 4.73 -12.03
N ARG A 58 6.22 4.47 -10.72
CA ARG A 58 7.31 4.85 -9.80
C ARG A 58 8.59 4.04 -10.07
N ILE A 59 8.46 2.74 -10.31
CA ILE A 59 9.62 1.89 -10.61
C ILE A 59 10.25 2.29 -11.94
N SER A 60 9.46 2.49 -13.00
CA SER A 60 9.95 2.95 -14.30
C SER A 60 10.63 4.31 -14.21
N ALA A 61 10.08 5.25 -13.44
CA ALA A 61 10.72 6.55 -13.19
C ALA A 61 12.09 6.39 -12.50
N GLN A 62 12.19 5.50 -11.52
CA GLN A 62 13.44 5.25 -10.82
C GLN A 62 14.46 4.54 -11.72
N ILE A 63 14.04 3.60 -12.58
CA ILE A 63 14.91 2.97 -13.57
C ILE A 63 15.41 4.01 -14.58
N ALA A 64 14.53 4.88 -15.06
CA ALA A 64 14.90 5.96 -15.96
C ALA A 64 15.97 6.87 -15.32
N GLU A 65 15.75 7.34 -14.10
CA GLU A 65 16.71 8.15 -13.34
C GLU A 65 18.07 7.46 -13.17
N ARG A 66 18.07 6.14 -12.90
CA ARG A 66 19.32 5.35 -12.75
C ARG A 66 20.08 5.14 -14.05
N THR A 67 19.40 5.26 -15.19
CA THR A 67 19.96 4.96 -16.51
C THR A 67 20.22 6.22 -17.34
N GLU A 68 19.75 7.39 -16.87
CA GLU A 68 19.85 8.68 -17.55
C GLU A 68 21.30 9.08 -17.88
N ASP A 69 22.20 8.91 -16.91
CA ASP A 69 23.64 9.19 -17.09
C ASP A 69 24.42 8.00 -17.69
N GLY A 70 23.72 6.89 -17.97
CA GLY A 70 24.32 5.66 -18.44
C GLY A 70 24.36 5.57 -19.97
N GLY A 71 25.46 5.03 -20.50
CA GLY A 71 25.57 4.75 -21.94
C GLY A 71 24.56 3.69 -22.43
N VAL A 72 24.66 3.30 -23.70
CA VAL A 72 23.74 2.35 -24.37
C VAL A 72 23.50 1.06 -23.55
N LEU A 73 24.52 0.53 -22.89
CA LEU A 73 24.38 -0.67 -22.04
C LEU A 73 23.44 -0.44 -20.83
N ALA A 74 23.47 0.75 -20.23
CA ALA A 74 22.59 1.08 -19.12
C ALA A 74 21.13 1.17 -19.57
N GLN A 75 20.87 1.73 -20.75
CA GLN A 75 19.52 1.79 -21.30
C GLN A 75 18.96 0.40 -21.65
N ILE A 76 19.79 -0.48 -22.22
CA ILE A 76 19.39 -1.88 -22.45
C ILE A 76 19.10 -2.59 -21.14
N GLY A 77 19.97 -2.41 -20.13
CA GLY A 77 19.76 -2.95 -18.79
C GLY A 77 18.48 -2.42 -18.14
N GLY A 78 18.19 -1.12 -18.30
CA GLY A 78 16.96 -0.48 -17.82
C GLY A 78 15.71 -1.06 -18.46
N ALA A 79 15.71 -1.30 -19.77
CA ALA A 79 14.58 -1.90 -20.48
C ALA A 79 14.28 -3.33 -19.97
N ILE A 80 15.33 -4.15 -19.79
CA ILE A 80 15.18 -5.50 -19.23
C ILE A 80 14.68 -5.45 -17.79
N ALA A 81 15.23 -4.54 -16.98
CA ALA A 81 14.81 -4.35 -15.60
C ALA A 81 13.35 -3.89 -15.50
N GLY A 82 12.90 -3.02 -16.41
CA GLY A 82 11.52 -2.55 -16.50
C GLY A 82 10.53 -3.69 -16.73
N GLU A 83 10.80 -4.55 -17.70
CA GLU A 83 9.95 -5.71 -18.01
C GLU A 83 9.85 -6.69 -16.82
N ILE A 84 10.99 -6.98 -16.18
CA ILE A 84 11.02 -7.85 -15.00
C ILE A 84 10.23 -7.21 -13.85
N ALA A 85 10.39 -5.90 -13.63
CA ALA A 85 9.69 -5.18 -12.59
C ALA A 85 8.18 -5.16 -12.82
N GLU A 86 7.74 -4.91 -14.06
CA GLU A 86 6.33 -4.89 -14.44
C GLU A 86 5.68 -6.26 -14.21
N SER A 87 6.34 -7.33 -14.63
CA SER A 87 5.89 -8.70 -14.36
C SER A 87 5.83 -9.03 -12.87
N ALA A 88 6.85 -8.62 -12.09
CA ALA A 88 6.86 -8.80 -10.65
C ALA A 88 5.70 -8.04 -9.98
N VAL A 89 5.45 -6.80 -10.38
CA VAL A 89 4.33 -5.97 -9.90
C VAL A 89 2.99 -6.62 -10.22
N GLY A 90 2.77 -7.04 -11.46
CA GLY A 90 1.50 -7.65 -11.88
C GLY A 90 1.19 -8.97 -11.17
N ASN A 91 2.20 -9.70 -10.70
CA ASN A 91 2.01 -10.92 -9.92
C ASN A 91 1.87 -10.66 -8.41
N ALA A 92 2.67 -9.72 -7.88
CA ALA A 92 2.72 -9.43 -6.44
C ALA A 92 1.55 -8.56 -5.96
N LEU A 93 1.17 -7.55 -6.72
CA LEU A 93 0.11 -6.59 -6.37
C LEU A 93 -1.27 -7.06 -6.86
N THR A 94 -1.63 -8.29 -6.49
CA THR A 94 -2.95 -8.90 -6.72
C THR A 94 -3.63 -9.21 -5.39
N PRO A 95 -4.95 -9.44 -5.33
CA PRO A 95 -5.62 -9.84 -4.09
C PRO A 95 -4.94 -11.04 -3.43
N ARG A 96 -4.64 -12.08 -4.23
CA ARG A 96 -3.96 -13.29 -3.75
C ARG A 96 -2.51 -13.02 -3.36
N GLY A 97 -1.79 -12.20 -4.11
CA GLY A 97 -0.40 -11.83 -3.81
C GLY A 97 -0.29 -11.10 -2.47
N ILE A 98 -1.16 -10.11 -2.24
CA ILE A 98 -1.21 -9.36 -0.98
C ILE A 98 -1.65 -10.24 0.18
N ALA A 99 -2.68 -11.07 0.01
CA ALA A 99 -3.10 -12.02 1.05
C ALA A 99 -1.93 -12.93 1.46
N ASN A 100 -1.21 -13.51 0.50
CA ASN A 100 -0.05 -14.36 0.78
C ASN A 100 1.07 -13.62 1.54
N VAL A 101 1.36 -12.36 1.20
CA VAL A 101 2.36 -11.55 1.90
C VAL A 101 1.94 -11.28 3.35
N VAL A 102 0.66 -10.94 3.56
CA VAL A 102 0.10 -10.68 4.90
C VAL A 102 0.12 -11.96 5.74
N THR A 103 -0.35 -13.09 5.21
CA THR A 103 -0.30 -14.39 5.89
C THR A 103 1.13 -14.80 6.24
N MET A 104 2.09 -14.58 5.33
CA MET A 104 3.49 -14.91 5.61
C MET A 104 4.10 -13.99 6.68
N GLY A 105 3.71 -12.72 6.70
CA GLY A 105 4.09 -11.77 7.75
C GLY A 105 3.48 -12.10 9.12
N SER A 106 2.23 -12.57 9.17
CA SER A 106 1.58 -13.00 10.41
C SER A 106 2.15 -14.31 10.95
N ILE A 107 2.59 -15.22 10.08
CA ILE A 107 3.35 -16.40 10.48
C ILE A 107 4.69 -15.98 11.11
N ALA A 108 5.41 -15.01 10.54
CA ALA A 108 6.69 -14.55 11.06
C ALA A 108 6.58 -13.91 12.47
N SER A 109 5.53 -13.14 12.74
CA SER A 109 5.30 -12.55 14.06
C SER A 109 4.86 -13.58 15.12
N ALA A 110 4.33 -14.73 14.71
CA ALA A 110 3.98 -15.82 15.61
C ALA A 110 5.19 -16.55 16.20
N TRP A 111 6.37 -16.47 15.57
CA TRP A 111 7.62 -17.08 16.07
C TRP A 111 8.44 -16.16 16.98
N ASP A 112 8.05 -14.88 17.11
CA ASP A 112 8.70 -13.88 17.98
C ASP A 112 8.04 -13.78 19.38
N GLN A 113 7.03 -14.62 19.66
CA GLN A 113 6.30 -14.69 20.94
C GLN A 113 6.68 -15.90 21.79
#